data_AF-A0AAD9AIC8-F1
#
_entry.id   AF-A0AAD9AIC8-F1
#
_cell.length_a   1.000
_cell.length_b   1.000
_cell.length_c   1.000
_cell.angle_alpha   90.00
_cell.angle_beta   90.00
_cell.angle_gamma   90.00
#
_symmetry.space_group_name_H-M   'P 1'
#
loop_
_entity.id
_entity.type
_entity.pdbx_description
1 polymer ?
#
loop_
_entity_poly.entity_id
_entity_poly.type
_entity_poly.pdbx_seq_one_letter_code
_entity_poly.pdbx_strand_id
1 'polypeptide(L)'
;MLFFQEPTDQYVGSFSWNKVRYRADKSLSELVDTLQKELITTDNDVKSKFNQYNSVKTNFTTLQRKQTGNLATKSLTPIVDPAILIQDSEYLETHLIVVPNNAKKDFLRSYETLAPMVVPRSAAQVAQDDEFTLYSATSFKKHSAEFLQKCREQKWTPRQYKYVEGGKEEEQRELDRVAREEKKTWGEALRIGRTGWSESVMIWLHVLALRVFVEAVLRYGLPLDYVSVLVKVSDRAVILAINPRPRC
;
A
#
# COMPACT_ATOMS: atom_id res chain seq x y z
N MET A 1 5.70 15.10 29.66
CA MET A 1 7.18 15.11 29.54
C MET A 1 7.53 14.45 28.21
N LEU A 2 7.90 15.25 27.21
CA LEU A 2 8.05 14.82 25.81
C LEU A 2 9.45 14.24 25.59
N PHE A 3 9.60 12.91 25.69
CA PHE A 3 10.84 12.17 25.39
C PHE A 3 11.18 12.10 23.88
N PHE A 4 10.63 13.00 23.04
CA PHE A 4 10.34 12.68 21.63
C PHE A 4 11.33 13.17 20.56
N GLN A 5 12.48 13.74 20.92
CA GLN A 5 13.36 14.38 19.93
C GLN A 5 14.84 14.02 19.97
N GLU A 6 15.32 13.28 20.97
CA GLU A 6 16.74 12.96 21.00
C GLU A 6 17.04 11.72 20.13
N PRO A 7 18.13 11.73 19.34
CA PRO A 7 18.61 10.54 18.67
C PRO A 7 18.75 9.39 19.68
N THR A 8 18.42 8.17 19.25
CA THR A 8 18.47 6.98 20.12
C THR A 8 19.81 6.86 20.87
N ASP A 9 20.92 7.22 20.22
CA ASP A 9 22.26 7.28 20.80
C ASP A 9 22.38 8.19 22.03
N GLN A 10 21.70 9.34 22.00
CA GLN A 10 21.75 10.31 23.11
C GLN A 10 20.96 9.78 24.31
N TYR A 11 19.78 9.22 24.07
CA TYR A 11 18.97 8.60 25.13
C TYR A 11 19.69 7.45 25.82
N VAL A 12 20.39 6.62 25.05
CA VAL A 12 21.22 5.52 25.57
C VAL A 12 22.37 6.06 26.44
N GLY A 13 23.01 7.15 26.02
CA GLY A 13 24.11 7.77 26.77
C GLY A 13 23.70 8.44 28.08
N SER A 14 22.48 8.95 28.17
CA SER A 14 21.93 9.60 29.38
C SER A 14 20.85 8.77 30.06
N PHE A 15 20.90 7.44 29.93
CA PHE A 15 19.88 6.56 30.48
C PHE A 15 19.75 6.74 32.00
N SER A 16 18.52 6.94 32.46
CA SER A 16 18.16 6.96 33.86
C SER A 16 16.91 6.12 34.08
N TRP A 17 16.92 5.30 35.15
CA TRP A 17 15.76 4.47 35.49
C TRP A 17 14.52 5.33 35.73
N ASN A 18 13.43 5.05 35.01
CA ASN A 18 12.19 5.79 35.16
C ASN A 18 11.42 5.32 36.41
N LYS A 19 11.72 5.93 37.55
CA LYS A 19 11.11 5.61 38.85
C LYS A 19 9.61 5.89 38.93
N VAL A 20 9.08 6.73 38.04
CA VAL A 20 7.64 7.07 38.00
C VAL A 20 6.85 5.96 37.31
N ARG A 21 7.38 5.44 36.19
CA ARG A 21 6.73 4.40 35.38
C ARG A 21 7.02 3.00 35.90
N TYR A 22 8.26 2.76 36.34
CA TYR A 22 8.74 1.47 36.84
C TYR A 22 9.23 1.65 38.29
N ARG A 23 8.31 1.52 39.24
CA ARG A 23 8.62 1.76 40.64
C ARG A 23 9.49 0.62 41.21
N ALA A 24 10.55 0.99 41.93
CA ALA A 24 11.53 0.04 42.46
C ALA A 24 11.06 -0.73 43.71
N ASP A 25 9.89 -0.37 44.26
CA ASP A 25 9.22 -1.09 45.36
C ASP A 25 8.57 -2.41 44.91
N LYS A 26 8.32 -2.55 43.60
CA LYS A 26 7.68 -3.74 43.02
C LYS A 26 8.67 -4.89 42.85
N SER A 27 8.13 -6.10 42.87
CA SER A 27 8.91 -7.31 42.57
C SER A 27 9.46 -7.26 41.13
N LEU A 28 10.62 -7.89 40.92
CA LEU A 28 11.24 -7.97 39.60
C LEU A 28 10.30 -8.59 38.57
N SER A 29 9.57 -9.64 38.95
CA SER A 29 8.61 -10.33 38.08
C SER A 29 7.49 -9.38 37.61
N GLU A 30 6.93 -8.58 38.52
CA GLU A 30 5.90 -7.60 38.16
C GLU A 30 6.42 -6.49 37.23
N LEU A 31 7.68 -6.07 37.41
CA LEU A 31 8.32 -5.10 36.53
C LEU A 31 8.49 -5.64 35.12
N VAL A 32 8.97 -6.88 34.98
CA VAL A 32 9.12 -7.56 33.69
C VAL A 32 7.77 -7.75 33.00
N ASP A 33 6.75 -8.20 33.74
CA ASP A 33 5.39 -8.37 33.19
C ASP A 33 4.80 -7.04 32.71
N THR A 34 5.05 -5.94 33.43
CA THR A 34 4.61 -4.60 33.03
C THR A 34 5.31 -4.15 31.75
N LEU A 35 6.64 -4.28 31.68
CA LEU A 35 7.44 -3.94 30.49
C LEU A 35 7.00 -4.75 29.27
N GLN A 36 6.73 -6.05 29.45
CA GLN A 36 6.28 -6.92 28.37
C GLN A 36 4.89 -6.52 27.86
N LYS A 37 3.94 -6.22 28.76
CA LYS A 37 2.60 -5.77 28.38
C LYS A 37 2.66 -4.45 27.61
N GLU A 38 3.44 -3.48 28.09
CA GLU A 38 3.62 -2.20 27.37
C GLU A 38 4.20 -2.41 25.98
N LEU A 39 5.23 -3.26 25.83
CA LEU A 39 5.83 -3.55 24.53
C LEU A 39 4.83 -4.18 23.56
N ILE A 40 4.02 -5.13 24.04
CA ILE A 40 2.98 -5.78 23.22
C ILE A 40 1.91 -4.77 22.79
N THR A 41 1.48 -3.88 23.69
CA THR A 41 0.53 -2.81 23.35
C THR A 41 1.10 -1.90 22.27
N THR A 42 2.33 -1.40 22.45
CA THR A 42 3.00 -0.54 21.47
C THR A 42 3.18 -1.23 20.11
N ASP A 43 3.56 -2.51 20.10
CA ASP A 43 3.70 -3.31 18.87
C ASP A 43 2.35 -3.46 18.13
N ASN A 44 1.28 -3.76 18.86
CA ASN A 44 -0.07 -3.87 18.29
C ASN A 44 -0.56 -2.56 17.69
N ASP A 45 -0.32 -1.43 18.35
CA ASP A 45 -0.72 -0.10 17.86
C ASP A 45 0.01 0.25 16.56
N VAL A 46 1.32 -0.01 16.50
CA VAL A 46 2.12 0.19 15.28
C VAL A 46 1.60 -0.71 14.17
N LYS A 47 1.46 -2.02 14.41
CA LYS A 47 0.96 -2.98 13.41
C LYS A 47 -0.42 -2.59 12.88
N SER A 48 -1.33 -2.22 13.77
CA SER A 48 -2.69 -1.80 13.39
C SER A 48 -2.68 -0.62 12.42
N LYS A 49 -1.90 0.42 12.73
CA LYS A 49 -1.81 1.62 11.87
C LYS A 49 -1.12 1.37 10.54
N PHE A 50 -0.06 0.56 10.52
CA PHE A 50 0.59 0.17 9.26
C PHE A 50 -0.32 -0.73 8.40
N ASN A 51 -1.09 -1.62 9.00
CA ASN A 51 -2.08 -2.44 8.27
C ASN A 51 -3.19 -1.58 7.67
N GLN A 52 -3.69 -0.58 8.42
CA GLN A 52 -4.66 0.39 7.90
C GLN A 52 -4.09 1.14 6.69
N TYR A 53 -2.87 1.66 6.79
CA TYR A 53 -2.18 2.32 5.68
C TYR A 53 -2.02 1.41 4.46
N ASN A 54 -1.56 0.18 4.65
CA ASN A 54 -1.36 -0.77 3.55
C ASN A 54 -2.65 -1.12 2.81
N SER A 55 -3.78 -1.21 3.53
CA SER A 55 -5.10 -1.41 2.93
C SER A 55 -5.50 -0.23 2.04
N VAL A 56 -5.40 1.00 2.56
CA VAL A 56 -5.72 2.23 1.80
C VAL A 56 -4.80 2.39 0.59
N LYS A 57 -3.49 2.14 0.75
CA LYS A 57 -2.52 2.18 -0.35
C LYS A 57 -2.85 1.17 -1.46
N THR A 58 -3.27 -0.03 -1.09
CA THR A 58 -3.67 -1.07 -2.05
C THR A 58 -4.91 -0.65 -2.83
N ASN A 59 -5.89 -0.06 -2.13
CA ASN A 59 -7.08 0.51 -2.77
C ASN A 59 -6.71 1.66 -3.73
N PHE A 60 -5.88 2.62 -3.27
CA PHE A 60 -5.40 3.73 -4.09
C PHE A 60 -4.69 3.26 -5.36
N THR A 61 -3.76 2.30 -5.23
CA THR A 61 -3.02 1.74 -6.36
C THR A 61 -3.96 1.06 -7.36
N THR A 62 -4.99 0.39 -6.87
CA THR A 62 -6.01 -0.26 -7.71
C THR A 62 -6.82 0.77 -8.49
N LEU A 63 -7.27 1.84 -7.84
CA LEU A 63 -7.97 2.96 -8.50
C LEU A 63 -7.08 3.69 -9.50
N GLN A 64 -5.82 3.91 -9.15
CA GLN A 64 -4.85 4.54 -10.04
C GLN A 64 -4.61 3.70 -11.30
N ARG A 65 -4.44 2.38 -11.17
CA ARG A 65 -4.30 1.47 -12.32
C ARG A 65 -5.52 1.50 -13.24
N LYS A 66 -6.73 1.66 -12.69
CA LYS A 66 -7.95 1.83 -13.51
C LYS A 66 -7.90 3.10 -14.35
N GLN A 67 -7.19 4.15 -13.93
CA GLN A 67 -7.05 5.37 -14.73
C GLN A 67 -5.84 5.37 -15.67
N THR A 68 -4.73 4.72 -15.30
CA THR A 68 -3.46 4.80 -16.04
C THR A 68 -3.13 3.59 -16.91
N GLY A 69 -3.96 2.54 -16.89
CA GLY A 69 -3.78 1.35 -17.73
C GLY A 69 -3.96 1.62 -19.23
N ASN A 70 -3.76 0.59 -20.05
CA ASN A 70 -4.07 0.64 -21.49
C ASN A 70 -5.60 0.62 -21.73
N LEU A 71 -6.09 1.02 -22.92
CA LEU A 71 -7.52 0.99 -23.29
C LEU A 71 -8.24 -0.35 -23.02
N ALA A 72 -7.52 -1.47 -22.97
CA ALA A 72 -8.09 -2.77 -22.62
C ALA A 72 -8.49 -2.90 -21.14
N THR A 73 -7.86 -2.16 -20.24
CA THR A 73 -8.07 -2.23 -18.78
C THR A 73 -8.54 -0.91 -18.16
N LYS A 74 -8.20 0.23 -18.79
CA LYS A 74 -8.53 1.59 -18.36
C LYS A 74 -10.03 1.85 -18.29
N SER A 75 -10.44 2.66 -17.32
CA SER A 75 -11.80 3.17 -17.23
C SER A 75 -12.15 3.93 -18.50
N LEU A 76 -13.30 3.60 -19.09
CA LEU A 76 -13.80 4.22 -20.31
C LEU A 76 -14.62 5.49 -20.03
N THR A 77 -15.01 5.71 -18.76
CA THR A 77 -15.79 6.85 -18.30
C THR A 77 -15.19 8.21 -18.66
N PRO A 78 -13.87 8.47 -18.55
CA PRO A 78 -13.31 9.75 -18.95
C PRO A 78 -13.05 9.88 -20.45
N ILE A 79 -13.14 8.79 -21.22
CA ILE A 79 -12.72 8.67 -22.62
C ILE A 79 -13.90 8.71 -23.59
N VAL A 80 -15.01 8.08 -23.21
CA VAL A 80 -16.18 7.92 -24.07
C VAL A 80 -17.07 9.15 -23.97
N ASP A 81 -17.25 9.83 -25.10
CA ASP A 81 -18.23 10.90 -25.22
C ASP A 81 -19.65 10.29 -25.19
N PRO A 82 -20.55 10.76 -24.30
CA PRO A 82 -21.94 10.28 -24.24
C PRO A 82 -22.69 10.42 -25.57
N ALA A 83 -22.31 11.36 -26.44
CA ALA A 83 -22.93 11.59 -27.74
C ALA A 83 -22.72 10.43 -28.73
N ILE A 84 -21.67 9.62 -28.54
CA ILE A 84 -21.36 8.46 -29.39
C ILE A 84 -22.22 7.24 -29.00
N LEU A 85 -22.76 7.25 -27.78
CA LEU A 85 -23.56 6.14 -27.26
C LEU A 85 -25.03 6.34 -27.58
N ILE A 86 -25.65 5.34 -28.20
CA ILE A 86 -27.10 5.28 -28.36
C ILE A 86 -27.71 4.95 -26.99
N GLN A 87 -28.35 5.94 -26.38
CA GLN A 87 -29.07 5.79 -25.11
C GLN A 87 -30.54 5.45 -25.38
N ASP A 88 -31.13 4.62 -24.51
CA ASP A 88 -32.58 4.31 -24.49
C ASP A 88 -33.23 3.79 -25.79
N SER A 89 -32.46 3.14 -26.67
CA SER A 89 -33.03 2.44 -27.83
C SER A 89 -33.60 1.08 -27.41
N GLU A 90 -34.81 0.74 -27.87
CA GLU A 90 -35.42 -0.57 -27.61
C GLU A 90 -34.66 -1.70 -28.32
N TYR A 91 -34.20 -1.47 -29.55
CA TYR A 91 -33.66 -2.50 -30.44
C TYR A 91 -32.15 -2.41 -30.71
N LEU A 92 -31.55 -1.23 -30.53
CA LEU A 92 -30.13 -1.01 -30.84
C LEU A 92 -29.28 -0.92 -29.57
N GLU A 93 -28.03 -1.35 -29.69
CA GLU A 93 -27.02 -1.24 -28.65
C GLU A 93 -25.67 -0.84 -29.27
N THR A 94 -24.93 0.00 -28.57
CA THR A 94 -23.58 0.41 -28.97
C THR A 94 -22.56 -0.43 -28.21
N HIS A 95 -21.67 -1.09 -28.93
CA HIS A 95 -20.58 -1.88 -28.37
C HIS A 95 -19.26 -1.13 -28.51
N LEU A 96 -18.49 -1.11 -27.43
CA LEU A 96 -17.13 -0.61 -27.43
C LEU A 96 -16.15 -1.76 -27.62
N ILE A 97 -15.28 -1.67 -28.61
CA ILE A 97 -14.39 -2.75 -29.04
C ILE A 97 -12.97 -2.21 -29.07
N VAL A 98 -12.10 -2.86 -28.31
CA VAL A 98 -10.67 -2.56 -28.29
C VAL A 98 -10.00 -3.44 -29.34
N VAL A 99 -9.40 -2.80 -30.33
CA VAL A 99 -8.75 -3.44 -31.47
C VAL A 99 -7.25 -3.14 -31.41
N PRO A 100 -6.38 -4.15 -31.51
CA PRO A 100 -4.94 -3.92 -31.65
C PRO A 100 -4.62 -3.03 -32.85
N ASN A 101 -3.64 -2.12 -32.73
CA ASN A 101 -3.32 -1.15 -33.78
C ASN A 101 -2.94 -1.81 -35.13
N ASN A 102 -2.35 -3.01 -35.08
CA ASN A 102 -2.04 -3.80 -36.29
C ASN A 102 -3.28 -4.34 -37.02
N ALA A 103 -4.40 -4.56 -36.31
CA ALA A 103 -5.64 -5.13 -36.83
C ALA A 103 -6.70 -4.07 -37.19
N LYS A 104 -6.36 -2.77 -37.08
CA LYS A 104 -7.27 -1.63 -37.34
C LYS A 104 -7.95 -1.71 -38.72
N LYS A 105 -7.18 -1.99 -39.76
CA LYS A 105 -7.68 -2.10 -41.14
C LYS A 105 -8.58 -3.31 -41.35
N ASP A 106 -8.24 -4.42 -40.72
CA ASP A 106 -9.00 -5.66 -40.82
C ASP A 106 -10.34 -5.53 -40.10
N PHE A 107 -10.38 -4.87 -38.94
CA PHE A 107 -11.60 -4.53 -38.23
C PHE A 107 -12.55 -3.74 -39.12
N LEU A 108 -12.12 -2.59 -39.66
CA LEU A 108 -12.97 -1.72 -40.49
C LEU A 108 -13.51 -2.41 -41.75
N ARG A 109 -12.78 -3.39 -42.30
CA ARG A 109 -13.20 -4.14 -43.49
C ARG A 109 -14.21 -5.26 -43.18
N SER A 110 -14.11 -5.88 -42.01
CA SER A 110 -14.83 -7.13 -41.72
C SER A 110 -15.93 -7.01 -40.68
N TYR A 111 -15.98 -5.92 -39.90
CA TYR A 111 -16.92 -5.82 -38.77
C TYR A 111 -18.39 -5.87 -39.20
N GLU A 112 -18.71 -5.34 -40.40
CA GLU A 112 -20.07 -5.29 -40.94
C GLU A 112 -20.64 -6.68 -41.28
N THR A 113 -19.77 -7.64 -41.61
CA THR A 113 -20.16 -8.99 -42.03
C THR A 113 -20.02 -10.05 -40.94
N LEU A 114 -19.53 -9.69 -39.75
CA LEU A 114 -19.31 -10.65 -38.67
C LEU A 114 -20.61 -11.27 -38.19
N ALA A 115 -21.61 -10.45 -37.88
CA ALA A 115 -22.89 -10.91 -37.39
C ALA A 115 -24.03 -10.32 -38.21
N PRO A 116 -25.16 -11.03 -38.31
CA PRO A 116 -26.38 -10.45 -38.87
C PRO A 116 -26.82 -9.24 -38.04
N MET A 117 -27.43 -8.25 -38.70
CA MET A 117 -27.97 -7.05 -38.05
C MET A 117 -26.92 -6.16 -37.34
N VAL A 118 -25.72 -6.07 -37.90
CA VAL A 118 -24.73 -5.01 -37.58
C VAL A 118 -25.01 -3.80 -38.47
N VAL A 119 -24.98 -2.59 -37.92
CA VAL A 119 -25.25 -1.37 -38.69
C VAL A 119 -24.00 -1.00 -39.52
N PRO A 120 -24.07 -1.00 -40.86
CA PRO A 120 -22.93 -0.62 -41.70
C PRO A 120 -22.54 0.84 -41.47
N ARG A 121 -21.24 1.15 -41.62
CA ARG A 121 -20.66 2.49 -41.38
C ARG A 121 -20.92 3.10 -40.00
N SER A 122 -21.35 2.30 -39.01
CA SER A 122 -21.48 2.73 -37.61
C SER A 122 -20.16 2.80 -36.84
N ALA A 123 -19.07 2.25 -37.38
CA ALA A 123 -17.78 2.22 -36.69
C ALA A 123 -17.17 3.63 -36.59
N ALA A 124 -17.03 4.14 -35.36
CA ALA A 124 -16.36 5.40 -35.09
C ALA A 124 -15.18 5.17 -34.12
N GLN A 125 -14.05 5.83 -34.40
CA GLN A 125 -12.88 5.79 -33.52
C GLN A 125 -13.13 6.74 -32.34
N VAL A 126 -13.08 6.20 -31.12
CA VAL A 126 -13.30 6.98 -29.88
C VAL A 126 -11.97 7.44 -29.30
N ALA A 127 -11.00 6.53 -29.20
CA ALA A 127 -9.70 6.81 -28.62
C ALA A 127 -8.61 5.89 -29.19
N GLN A 128 -7.35 6.28 -29.04
CA GLN A 128 -6.20 5.51 -29.48
C GLN A 128 -5.06 5.67 -28.49
N ASP A 129 -4.47 4.53 -28.10
CA ASP A 129 -3.24 4.41 -27.33
C ASP A 129 -2.13 3.84 -28.24
N ASP A 130 -0.93 3.64 -27.68
CA ASP A 130 0.24 3.09 -28.38
C ASP A 130 0.00 1.67 -28.94
N GLU A 131 -0.75 0.85 -28.21
CA GLU A 131 -1.00 -0.56 -28.57
C GLU A 131 -2.38 -0.82 -29.17
N PHE A 132 -3.40 -0.06 -28.77
CA PHE A 132 -4.80 -0.34 -29.08
C PHE A 132 -5.58 0.91 -29.54
N THR A 133 -6.59 0.69 -30.39
CA THR A 133 -7.59 1.68 -30.78
C THR A 133 -8.97 1.23 -30.30
N LEU A 134 -9.71 2.15 -29.68
CA LEU A 134 -11.09 1.93 -29.24
C LEU A 134 -12.06 2.37 -30.32
N TYR A 135 -12.94 1.46 -30.74
CA TYR A 135 -14.02 1.70 -31.68
C TYR A 135 -15.39 1.55 -31.02
N SER A 136 -16.34 2.39 -31.41
CA SER A 136 -17.76 2.18 -31.18
C SER A 136 -18.39 1.55 -32.41
N ALA A 137 -19.16 0.48 -32.26
CA ALA A 137 -19.95 -0.11 -33.33
C ALA A 137 -21.36 -0.40 -32.86
N THR A 138 -22.36 -0.16 -33.70
CA THR A 138 -23.77 -0.34 -33.35
C THR A 138 -24.30 -1.65 -33.93
N SER A 139 -24.99 -2.44 -33.11
CA SER A 139 -25.67 -3.66 -33.54
C SER A 139 -27.07 -3.74 -32.94
N PHE A 140 -27.91 -4.62 -33.47
CA PHE A 140 -29.19 -4.93 -32.86
C PHE A 140 -29.01 -5.82 -31.62
N LYS A 141 -29.72 -5.50 -30.54
CA LYS A 141 -29.66 -6.24 -29.26
C LYS A 141 -29.90 -7.75 -29.40
N LYS A 142 -30.70 -8.16 -30.37
CA LYS A 142 -30.97 -9.59 -30.65
C LYS A 142 -29.70 -10.36 -31.05
N HIS A 143 -28.78 -9.71 -31.76
CA HIS A 143 -27.55 -10.32 -32.27
C HIS A 143 -26.27 -9.76 -31.62
N SER A 144 -26.41 -8.94 -30.57
CA SER A 144 -25.27 -8.35 -29.87
C SER A 144 -24.33 -9.40 -29.28
N ALA A 145 -24.88 -10.44 -28.64
CA ALA A 145 -24.08 -11.52 -28.06
C ALA A 145 -23.27 -12.29 -29.12
N GLU A 146 -23.87 -12.58 -30.28
CA GLU A 146 -23.21 -13.25 -31.40
C GLU A 146 -22.08 -12.38 -31.97
N PHE A 147 -22.34 -11.08 -32.14
CA PHE A 147 -21.34 -10.12 -32.59
C PHE A 147 -20.15 -10.03 -31.63
N LEU A 148 -20.39 -9.93 -30.32
CA LEU A 148 -19.35 -9.86 -29.29
C LEU A 148 -18.52 -11.15 -29.24
N GLN A 149 -19.15 -12.32 -29.44
CA GLN A 149 -18.45 -13.60 -29.50
C GLN A 149 -17.50 -13.64 -30.71
N LYS A 150 -17.99 -13.28 -31.90
CA LYS A 150 -17.18 -13.26 -33.12
C LYS A 150 -16.04 -12.23 -33.07
N CYS A 151 -16.26 -11.10 -32.38
CA CYS A 151 -15.19 -10.14 -32.11
C CYS A 151 -14.06 -10.78 -31.27
N ARG A 152 -14.39 -11.60 -30.26
CA ARG A 152 -13.40 -12.31 -29.45
C ARG A 152 -12.65 -13.37 -30.25
N GLU A 153 -13.32 -14.06 -31.16
CA GLU A 153 -12.69 -15.02 -32.08
C GLU A 153 -11.63 -14.35 -32.97
N GLN A 154 -11.86 -13.10 -33.37
CA GLN A 154 -10.90 -12.26 -34.11
C GLN A 154 -9.84 -11.59 -33.22
N LYS A 155 -9.76 -11.96 -31.93
CA LYS A 155 -8.86 -11.39 -30.91
C LYS A 155 -9.09 -9.90 -30.63
N TRP A 156 -10.27 -9.38 -30.94
CA TRP A 156 -10.68 -8.05 -30.49
C TRP A 156 -11.35 -8.17 -29.14
N THR A 157 -11.13 -7.21 -28.26
CA THR A 157 -11.61 -7.28 -26.88
C THR A 157 -12.82 -6.36 -26.70
N PRO A 158 -14.05 -6.88 -26.61
CA PRO A 158 -15.21 -6.04 -26.34
C PRO A 158 -15.20 -5.58 -24.89
N ARG A 159 -15.46 -4.29 -24.67
CA ARG A 159 -15.55 -3.65 -23.35
C ARG A 159 -17.01 -3.37 -23.04
N GLN A 160 -17.51 -3.95 -21.96
CA GLN A 160 -18.83 -3.60 -21.44
C GLN A 160 -18.73 -2.24 -20.76
N TYR A 161 -19.50 -1.28 -21.25
CA TYR A 161 -19.59 0.06 -20.69
C TYR A 161 -21.04 0.53 -20.78
N LYS A 162 -21.58 0.94 -19.64
CA LYS A 162 -22.88 1.60 -19.56
C LYS A 162 -22.61 3.02 -19.09
N TYR A 163 -23.06 3.99 -19.87
CA TYR A 163 -22.97 5.38 -19.47
C TYR A 163 -23.82 5.61 -18.22
N VAL A 164 -23.23 6.30 -17.25
CA VAL A 164 -23.89 6.78 -16.04
C VAL A 164 -23.58 8.26 -15.95
N GLU A 165 -24.62 9.08 -15.89
CA GLU A 165 -24.49 10.52 -15.77
C GLU A 165 -23.73 10.87 -14.48
N GLY A 166 -22.73 11.75 -14.59
CA GLY A 166 -21.88 12.13 -13.44
C GLY A 166 -20.81 11.10 -13.05
N GLY A 167 -20.75 9.92 -13.67
CA GLY A 167 -19.80 8.87 -13.32
C GLY A 167 -18.32 9.29 -13.40
N LYS A 168 -17.99 10.24 -14.29
CA LYS A 168 -16.63 10.81 -14.42
C LYS A 168 -16.25 11.63 -13.19
N GLU A 169 -17.17 12.48 -12.70
CA GLU A 169 -16.92 13.30 -11.52
C GLU A 169 -16.88 12.41 -10.27
N GLU A 170 -17.74 11.40 -10.18
CA GLU A 170 -17.74 10.43 -9.08
C GLU A 170 -16.43 9.64 -9.02
N GLU A 171 -15.95 9.09 -10.15
CA GLU A 171 -14.68 8.36 -10.21
C GLU A 171 -13.48 9.24 -9.82
N GLN A 172 -13.47 10.49 -10.28
CA GLN A 172 -12.42 11.45 -9.91
C GLN A 172 -12.49 11.82 -8.43
N ARG A 173 -13.70 12.08 -7.91
CA ARG A 173 -13.93 12.42 -6.50
C ARG A 173 -13.52 11.28 -5.57
N GLU A 174 -13.81 10.04 -5.96
CA GLU A 174 -13.39 8.83 -5.24
C GLU A 174 -11.86 8.69 -5.23
N LEU A 175 -11.19 8.88 -6.37
CA LEU A 175 -9.73 8.85 -6.43
C LEU A 175 -9.11 9.93 -5.54
N ASP A 176 -9.61 11.15 -5.61
CA ASP A 176 -9.11 12.26 -4.80
C ASP A 176 -9.38 12.05 -3.31
N ARG A 177 -10.52 11.43 -2.96
CA ARG A 177 -10.84 11.05 -1.58
C ARG A 177 -9.82 10.04 -1.05
N VAL A 178 -9.58 8.96 -1.79
CA VAL A 178 -8.65 7.89 -1.39
C VAL A 178 -7.21 8.41 -1.37
N ALA A 179 -6.84 9.31 -2.29
CA ALA A 179 -5.51 9.95 -2.28
C ALA A 179 -5.28 10.80 -1.03
N ARG A 180 -6.28 11.55 -0.57
CA ARG A 180 -6.20 12.31 0.68
C ARG A 180 -6.14 11.38 1.89
N GLU A 181 -6.91 10.30 1.87
CA GLU A 181 -6.91 9.29 2.93
C GLU A 181 -5.56 8.56 3.04
N GLU A 182 -4.92 8.21 1.92
CA GLU A 182 -3.58 7.60 1.89
C GLU A 182 -2.55 8.52 2.54
N LYS A 183 -2.53 9.80 2.17
CA LYS A 183 -1.61 10.79 2.76
C LYS A 183 -1.83 10.98 4.26
N LYS A 184 -3.10 11.03 4.68
CA LYS A 184 -3.47 11.17 6.09
C LYS A 184 -3.02 9.95 6.89
N THR A 185 -3.37 8.76 6.44
CA THR A 185 -3.03 7.50 7.13
C THR A 185 -1.53 7.25 7.13
N TRP A 186 -0.81 7.65 6.09
CA TRP A 186 0.66 7.64 6.08
C TRP A 186 1.27 8.52 7.17
N GLY A 187 0.80 9.76 7.30
CA GLY A 187 1.26 10.68 8.36
C GLY A 187 0.99 10.12 9.76
N GLU A 188 -0.19 9.53 9.98
CA GLU A 188 -0.53 8.85 11.23
C GLU A 188 0.38 7.65 11.51
N ALA A 189 0.60 6.79 10.51
CA ALA A 189 1.46 5.61 10.63
C ALA A 189 2.91 5.98 10.95
N LEU A 190 3.46 7.02 10.30
CA LEU A 190 4.81 7.52 10.60
C LEU A 190 4.92 8.07 12.02
N ARG A 191 3.92 8.84 12.46
CA ARG A 191 3.89 9.39 13.82
C ARG A 191 3.88 8.26 14.85
N ILE A 192 3.01 7.28 14.68
CA ILE A 192 2.90 6.12 15.58
C ILE A 192 4.14 5.22 15.51
N GLY A 193 4.74 5.05 14.32
CA GLY A 193 5.99 4.30 14.17
C GLY A 193 7.16 4.96 14.92
N ARG A 194 7.31 6.28 14.80
CA ARG A 194 8.33 7.03 15.55
C ARG A 194 8.09 6.97 17.06
N THR A 195 6.82 7.03 17.48
CA THR A 195 6.48 6.93 18.90
C THR A 195 6.70 5.54 19.46
N GLY A 196 6.28 4.51 18.72
CA GLY A 196 6.50 3.14 19.10
C GLY A 196 7.98 2.76 19.18
N TRP A 197 8.82 3.26 18.27
CA TRP A 197 10.28 3.06 18.35
C TRP A 197 10.87 3.62 19.64
N SER A 198 10.50 4.86 19.97
CA SER A 198 11.05 5.55 21.15
C SER A 198 10.66 4.83 22.45
N GLU A 199 9.41 4.39 22.56
CA GLU A 199 8.92 3.60 23.69
C GLU A 199 9.56 2.21 23.74
N SER A 200 9.74 1.55 22.60
CA SER A 200 10.35 0.22 22.54
C SER A 200 11.81 0.26 22.99
N VAL A 201 12.58 1.28 22.58
CA VAL A 201 13.96 1.46 23.06
C VAL A 201 14.01 1.75 24.55
N MET A 202 13.09 2.59 25.06
CA MET A 202 12.96 2.81 26.51
C MET A 202 12.78 1.49 27.25
N ILE A 203 11.78 0.69 26.84
CA ILE A 203 11.50 -0.62 27.45
C ILE A 203 12.74 -1.52 27.37
N TRP A 204 13.40 -1.56 26.20
CA TRP A 204 14.59 -2.37 25.99
C TRP A 204 15.74 -2.02 26.94
N LEU A 205 16.04 -0.72 27.14
CA LEU A 205 17.07 -0.29 28.09
C LEU A 205 16.71 -0.64 29.54
N HIS A 206 15.43 -0.55 29.93
CA HIS A 206 15.01 -0.97 31.27
C HIS A 206 15.17 -2.48 31.46
N VAL A 207 14.83 -3.29 30.45
CA VAL A 207 15.08 -4.74 30.50
C VAL A 207 16.57 -5.06 30.59
N LEU A 208 17.42 -4.35 29.84
CA LEU A 208 18.88 -4.51 29.92
C LEU A 208 19.41 -4.13 31.31
N ALA A 209 18.93 -3.04 31.89
CA ALA A 209 19.31 -2.64 33.25
C ALA A 209 18.91 -3.69 34.29
N LEU A 210 17.70 -4.24 34.20
CA LEU A 210 17.26 -5.35 35.06
C LEU A 210 18.12 -6.59 34.88
N ARG A 211 18.49 -6.94 33.64
CA ARG A 211 19.36 -8.08 33.36
C ARG A 211 20.76 -7.90 33.95
N VAL A 212 21.38 -6.74 33.76
CA VAL A 212 22.69 -6.41 34.35
C VAL A 212 22.63 -6.48 35.87
N PHE A 213 21.56 -5.97 36.48
CA PHE A 213 21.36 -6.03 37.92
C PHE A 213 21.27 -7.48 38.42
N VAL A 214 20.42 -8.31 37.81
CA VAL A 214 20.27 -9.73 38.19
C VAL A 214 21.58 -10.49 38.01
N GLU A 215 22.27 -10.30 36.89
CA GLU A 215 23.55 -10.95 36.64
C GLU A 215 24.63 -10.51 37.64
N ALA A 216 24.66 -9.24 38.05
CA ALA A 216 25.59 -8.75 39.06
C ALA A 216 25.32 -9.36 40.43
N VAL A 217 24.05 -9.44 40.84
CA VAL A 217 23.64 -10.10 42.10
C VAL A 217 24.02 -11.57 42.10
N LEU A 218 23.76 -12.29 41.01
CA LEU A 218 24.07 -13.72 40.91
C LEU A 218 25.58 -14.02 40.87
N ARG A 219 26.39 -13.12 40.29
CA ARG A 219 27.85 -13.31 40.18
C ARG A 219 28.63 -12.86 41.40
N TYR A 220 28.26 -11.72 41.99
CA TYR A 220 29.08 -11.04 43.00
C TYR A 220 28.46 -11.07 44.40
N GLY A 221 27.16 -11.38 44.53
CA GLY A 221 26.49 -11.45 45.83
C GLY A 221 26.39 -10.10 46.55
N LEU A 222 25.88 -10.11 47.79
CA LEU A 222 25.72 -8.90 48.59
C LEU A 222 27.07 -8.40 49.15
N PRO A 223 27.25 -7.09 49.39
CA PRO A 223 26.29 -5.98 49.28
C PRO A 223 26.04 -5.48 47.84
N LEU A 224 24.94 -4.75 47.62
CA LEU A 224 24.47 -4.28 46.30
C LEU A 224 25.24 -3.07 45.73
N ASP A 225 26.53 -2.95 46.01
CA ASP A 225 27.37 -1.86 45.53
C ASP A 225 28.07 -2.24 44.21
N TYR A 226 27.32 -2.16 43.11
CA TYR A 226 27.86 -2.41 41.77
C TYR A 226 28.00 -1.14 40.95
N VAL A 227 29.10 -1.03 40.22
CA VAL A 227 29.30 0.00 39.20
C VAL A 227 29.01 -0.62 37.83
N SER A 228 27.93 -0.18 37.19
CA SER A 228 27.59 -0.56 35.81
C SER A 228 28.06 0.53 34.85
N VAL A 229 28.73 0.13 33.76
CA VAL A 229 29.26 1.07 32.75
C VAL A 229 28.73 0.69 31.38
N LEU A 230 28.27 1.68 30.61
CA LEU A 230 27.95 1.53 29.21
C LEU A 230 29.17 1.93 28.37
N VAL A 231 29.65 1.03 27.51
CA VAL A 231 30.81 1.29 26.63
C VAL A 231 30.34 1.39 25.18
N LYS A 232 30.50 2.56 24.57
CA LYS A 232 30.31 2.73 23.11
C LYS A 232 31.56 2.23 22.39
N VAL A 233 31.43 1.09 21.71
CA VAL A 233 32.52 0.52 20.93
C VAL A 233 32.56 1.21 19.56
N SER A 234 33.74 1.65 19.12
CA SER A 234 33.97 2.09 17.74
C SER A 234 34.45 0.91 16.89
N ASP A 235 34.13 0.88 15.59
CA ASP A 235 34.44 -0.24 14.67
C ASP A 235 35.92 -0.68 14.67
N ARG A 236 36.85 0.18 15.09
CA ARG A 236 38.28 -0.16 15.18
C ARG A 236 38.64 -1.08 16.37
N ALA A 237 37.83 -1.12 17.42
CA ALA A 237 38.17 -1.89 18.62
C ALA A 237 37.86 -3.39 18.50
N VAL A 238 36.89 -3.78 17.67
CA VAL A 238 36.52 -5.20 17.45
C VAL A 238 37.62 -5.97 16.70
N ILE A 239 38.42 -5.29 15.87
CA ILE A 239 39.52 -5.92 15.12
C ILE A 239 40.72 -6.27 16.03
N LEU A 240 40.93 -5.55 17.13
CA LEU A 240 42.06 -5.79 18.04
C LEU A 240 41.83 -6.95 19.02
N ALA A 241 40.58 -7.26 19.38
CA ALA A 241 40.27 -8.34 20.33
C ALA A 241 40.31 -9.76 19.71
N ILE A 242 40.30 -9.88 18.38
CA ILE A 242 40.24 -11.18 17.67
C ILE A 242 41.65 -11.69 17.27
N ASN A 243 42.72 -10.94 17.55
CA ASN A 243 44.08 -11.36 17.19
C ASN A 243 44.99 -11.56 18.41
N PRO A 244 44.78 -12.61 19.23
CA PRO A 244 45.81 -13.07 20.14
C PRO A 244 46.82 -13.87 19.30
N ARG A 245 47.70 -13.18 18.57
CA ARG A 245 48.93 -13.85 18.14
C ARG A 245 49.78 -14.10 19.40
N PRO A 246 50.14 -15.34 19.72
CA PRO A 246 51.23 -15.56 20.66
C PRO A 246 52.49 -15.09 19.94
N ARG A 247 53.13 -14.03 20.43
CA ARG A 247 54.54 -13.81 20.12
C ARG A 247 55.35 -14.63 21.12
N CYS A 248 56.30 -15.35 20.52
CA CYS A 248 57.26 -16.30 21.06
C CYS A 248 57.84 -15.92 22.43
#